data_AF-X1DHS7-F1
#
_entry.id   AF-X1DHS7-F1
#
_cell.length_a   1.000
_cell.length_b   1.000
_cell.length_c   1.000
_cell.angle_alpha   90.00
_cell.angle_beta   90.00
_cell.angle_gamma   90.00
#
_symmetry.space_group_name_H-M   'P 1'
#
loop_
_entity.id
_entity.type
_entity.pdbx_description
1 polymer ?
#
loop_
_entity_poly.entity_id
_entity_poly.type
_entity_poly.pdbx_seq_one_letter_code
_entity_poly.pdbx_strand_id
1 'polypeptide(L)'
;VRNPLDITPVADDKTFCQAVEAILADKNVDCAVISPLPMSPAMQTLAPSKFHKEDLSREGSTPRRLIDIFRKTDKPMVVSLDAGEIYQPMADLLEQEGIPVFRRSDDAVKFLRKYSVPRIPKST
;
A
#
# COMPACT_ATOMS: atom_id res chain seq x y z
N VAL A 1 3.46 13.04 -12.94
CA VAL A 1 4.11 12.33 -11.82
C VAL A 1 5.45 11.78 -12.31
N ARG A 2 6.55 11.87 -11.56
CA ARG A 2 7.83 11.17 -11.88
C ARG A 2 7.85 9.84 -11.12
N ASN A 3 8.28 8.76 -11.78
CA ASN A 3 8.38 7.42 -11.19
C ASN A 3 9.86 7.16 -10.79
N PRO A 4 10.17 6.78 -9.53
CA PRO A 4 9.26 6.65 -8.39
C PRO A 4 8.87 8.02 -7.79
N LEU A 5 7.64 8.12 -7.27
CA LEU A 5 7.26 9.25 -6.42
C LEU A 5 7.74 8.95 -5.00
N ASP A 6 8.77 9.65 -4.56
CA ASP A 6 9.28 9.58 -3.20
C ASP A 6 8.64 10.69 -2.35
N ILE A 7 8.00 10.28 -1.25
CA ILE A 7 7.36 11.20 -0.30
C ILE A 7 8.26 11.21 0.93
N THR A 8 8.84 12.38 1.24
CA THR A 8 9.75 12.55 2.37
C THR A 8 9.15 12.06 3.70
N PRO A 9 9.97 11.60 4.66
CA PRO A 9 9.55 10.85 5.87
C PRO A 9 8.65 11.61 6.88
N VAL A 10 8.15 12.79 6.54
CA VAL A 10 7.32 13.66 7.40
C VAL A 10 5.82 13.54 7.06
N ALA A 11 5.44 12.78 6.03
CA ALA A 11 4.04 12.58 5.69
C ALA A 11 3.31 11.77 6.78
N ASP A 12 2.21 12.31 7.30
CA ASP A 12 1.28 11.57 8.15
C ASP A 12 0.47 10.53 7.33
N ASP A 13 -0.29 9.65 7.99
CA ASP A 13 -1.09 8.61 7.32
C ASP A 13 -1.96 9.18 6.19
N LYS A 14 -2.53 10.38 6.40
CA LYS A 14 -3.40 11.03 5.43
C LYS A 14 -2.62 11.48 4.20
N THR A 15 -1.52 12.20 4.39
CA THR A 15 -0.72 12.76 3.30
C THR A 15 -0.16 11.66 2.41
N PHE A 16 0.34 10.58 3.01
CA PHE A 16 0.80 9.40 2.28
C PHE A 16 -0.32 8.81 1.42
N CYS A 17 -1.48 8.52 2.01
CA CYS A 17 -2.59 7.92 1.29
C CYS A 17 -3.21 8.83 0.22
N GLN A 18 -3.22 10.15 0.41
CA GLN A 18 -3.66 11.08 -0.63
C GLN A 18 -2.75 11.07 -1.86
N ALA A 19 -1.44 10.88 -1.67
CA ALA A 19 -0.53 10.70 -2.81
C ALA A 19 -0.78 9.38 -3.54
N VAL A 20 -1.09 8.30 -2.80
CA VAL A 20 -1.49 7.01 -3.38
C VAL A 20 -2.77 7.17 -4.22
N GLU A 21 -3.78 7.84 -3.70
CA GLU A 21 -5.02 8.16 -4.43
C GLU A 21 -4.73 8.95 -5.71
N ALA A 22 -3.90 9.99 -5.63
CA ALA A 22 -3.55 10.82 -6.76
C ALA A 22 -2.81 10.04 -7.87
N ILE A 23 -1.89 9.13 -7.49
CA ILE A 23 -1.20 8.24 -8.43
C ILE A 23 -2.20 7.31 -9.12
N LEU A 24 -3.09 6.67 -8.35
CA LEU A 24 -4.08 5.74 -8.91
C LEU A 24 -5.14 6.46 -9.75
N ALA A 25 -5.42 7.74 -9.50
CA ALA A 25 -6.32 8.54 -10.32
C ALA A 25 -5.71 8.98 -11.67
N ASP A 26 -4.38 9.03 -11.80
CA ASP A 26 -3.71 9.46 -13.03
C ASP A 26 -3.97 8.45 -14.17
N LYS A 27 -4.57 8.92 -15.28
CA LYS A 27 -4.91 8.07 -16.44
C LYS A 27 -3.69 7.43 -17.11
N ASN A 28 -2.48 7.93 -16.85
CA ASN A 28 -1.23 7.37 -17.38
C ASN A 28 -0.59 6.32 -16.47
N VAL A 29 -1.25 5.95 -15.36
CA VAL A 29 -0.82 4.91 -14.44
C VAL A 29 -1.75 3.71 -14.59
N ASP A 30 -1.20 2.56 -14.97
CA ASP A 30 -1.97 1.32 -15.13
C ASP A 30 -2.04 0.49 -13.85
N CYS A 31 -1.01 0.55 -13.01
CA CYS A 31 -0.91 -0.19 -11.74
C CYS A 31 0.07 0.50 -10.78
N ALA A 32 0.05 0.14 -9.49
CA ALA A 32 0.91 0.75 -8.49
C ALA A 32 1.50 -0.27 -7.49
N VAL A 33 2.79 -0.10 -7.16
CA VAL A 33 3.41 -0.69 -5.96
C VAL A 33 3.43 0.39 -4.90
N ILE A 34 2.78 0.13 -3.76
CA ILE A 34 2.72 1.06 -2.64
C ILE A 34 3.69 0.57 -1.56
N SER A 35 4.68 1.39 -1.22
CA SER A 35 5.72 1.02 -0.25
C SER A 35 5.67 1.94 0.98
N PRO A 36 4.75 1.71 1.93
CA PRO A 36 4.74 2.48 3.17
C PRO A 36 6.01 2.16 3.98
N LEU A 37 6.66 3.19 4.53
CA LEU A 37 7.70 3.04 5.56
C LEU A 37 7.06 3.29 6.93
N PRO A 38 6.60 2.25 7.64
CA PRO A 38 5.68 2.38 8.78
C PRO A 38 6.39 2.79 10.09
N MET A 39 7.53 3.47 10.02
CA MET A 39 8.41 3.72 11.18
C MET A 39 8.27 5.14 11.76
N SER A 40 7.42 5.97 11.17
CA SER A 40 7.18 7.31 11.69
C SER A 40 6.27 7.24 12.92
N PRO A 41 6.64 7.85 14.06
CA PRO A 41 5.77 7.93 15.25
C PRO A 41 4.44 8.66 15.01
N ALA A 42 4.30 9.35 13.87
CA ALA A 42 3.08 10.03 13.46
C ALA A 42 2.06 9.10 12.79
N MET A 43 2.45 7.87 12.45
CA MET A 43 1.60 6.91 11.76
C MET A 43 0.81 6.02 12.73
N GLN A 44 -0.24 5.37 12.23
CA GLN A 44 -1.01 4.36 12.95
C GLN A 44 -0.80 2.99 12.27
N THR A 45 0.36 2.38 12.49
CA THR A 45 0.79 1.18 11.74
C THR A 45 1.06 -0.05 12.59
N LEU A 46 1.22 0.12 13.90
CA LEU A 46 1.36 -0.99 14.85
C LEU A 46 0.02 -1.46 15.43
N ALA A 47 -0.04 -2.74 15.82
CA ALA A 47 -1.15 -3.29 16.57
C ALA A 47 -1.22 -2.64 17.96
N PRO A 48 -2.42 -2.42 18.53
CA PRO A 48 -2.57 -1.74 19.82
C PRO A 48 -1.78 -2.44 20.92
N SER A 49 -1.09 -1.65 21.75
CA SER A 49 -0.22 -2.14 22.82
C SER A 49 -0.17 -1.16 23.98
N LYS A 50 0.21 -1.63 25.17
CA LYS A 50 0.42 -0.77 26.35
C LYS A 50 1.68 0.11 26.27
N PHE A 51 2.57 -0.15 25.31
CA PHE A 51 3.88 0.51 25.20
C PHE A 51 3.88 1.72 24.27
N HIS A 52 2.83 1.91 23.47
CA HIS A 52 2.68 3.03 22.53
C HIS A 52 1.20 3.39 22.34
N LYS A 53 0.92 4.42 21.55
CA LYS A 53 -0.45 4.90 21.28
C LYS A 53 -0.98 4.57 19.87
N GLU A 54 -0.15 3.97 19.03
CA GLU A 54 -0.57 3.50 17.72
C GLU A 54 -1.61 2.39 17.82
N ASP A 55 -2.56 2.41 16.89
CA ASP A 55 -3.50 1.34 16.69
C ASP A 55 -3.90 1.32 15.20
N LEU A 56 -3.43 0.30 14.50
CA LEU A 56 -3.68 0.07 13.08
C LEU A 56 -5.18 -0.07 12.73
N SER A 57 -6.03 -0.38 13.72
CA SER A 57 -7.47 -0.53 13.50
C SER A 57 -8.24 0.79 13.55
N ARG A 58 -7.60 1.88 14.03
CA ARG A 58 -8.24 3.19 14.16
C ARG A 58 -8.67 3.74 12.81
N GLU A 59 -9.80 4.44 12.82
CA GLU A 59 -10.25 5.18 11.66
C GLU A 59 -9.17 6.17 11.20
N GLY A 60 -8.90 6.18 9.89
CA GLY A 60 -7.89 7.05 9.30
C GLY A 60 -6.45 6.59 9.48
N SER A 61 -6.19 5.38 9.99
CA SER A 61 -4.87 4.76 9.95
C SER A 61 -4.43 4.45 8.52
N THR A 62 -3.12 4.34 8.28
CA THR A 62 -2.58 3.95 6.96
C THR A 62 -3.25 2.69 6.40
N PRO A 63 -3.33 1.54 7.11
CA PRO A 63 -3.96 0.35 6.53
C PRO A 63 -5.45 0.54 6.23
N ARG A 64 -6.22 1.22 7.10
CA ARG A 64 -7.64 1.50 6.83
C ARG A 64 -7.83 2.37 5.59
N ARG A 65 -7.00 3.39 5.42
CA ARG A 65 -7.00 4.24 4.22
C ARG A 65 -6.62 3.45 2.96
N LEU A 66 -5.60 2.60 3.03
CA LEU A 66 -5.20 1.76 1.89
C LEU A 66 -6.30 0.78 1.49
N ILE A 67 -7.03 0.21 2.46
CA ILE A 67 -8.21 -0.63 2.20
C ILE A 67 -9.31 0.16 1.47
N ASP A 68 -9.60 1.38 1.92
CA ASP A 68 -10.60 2.22 1.28
C ASP A 68 -10.20 2.61 -0.15
N ILE A 69 -8.91 2.85 -0.40
CA ILE A 69 -8.37 3.13 -1.74
C ILE A 69 -8.50 1.90 -2.63
N PHE A 70 -8.08 0.74 -2.14
CA PHE A 70 -8.15 -0.53 -2.87
C PHE A 70 -9.57 -0.86 -3.31
N ARG A 71 -10.56 -0.65 -2.44
CA ARG A 71 -11.97 -0.90 -2.75
C ARG A 71 -12.55 0.06 -3.80
N LYS A 72 -11.93 1.22 -4.03
CA LYS A 72 -12.40 2.26 -4.97
C LYS A 72 -11.71 2.23 -6.32
N THR A 73 -10.55 1.58 -6.44
CA THR A 73 -9.75 1.55 -7.66
C THR A 73 -9.95 0.26 -8.44
N ASP A 74 -10.18 0.37 -9.75
CA ASP A 74 -10.15 -0.79 -10.66
C ASP A 74 -8.72 -1.17 -11.09
N LYS A 75 -7.73 -0.30 -10.77
CA LYS A 75 -6.34 -0.51 -11.15
C LYS A 75 -5.66 -1.48 -10.18
N PRO A 76 -4.83 -2.42 -10.68
CA PRO A 76 -4.08 -3.32 -9.82
C PRO A 76 -3.13 -2.54 -8.90
N MET A 77 -3.18 -2.86 -7.61
CA MET A 77 -2.23 -2.34 -6.63
C MET A 77 -1.76 -3.45 -5.70
N VAL A 78 -0.49 -3.34 -5.27
CA VAL A 78 0.11 -4.22 -4.27
C VAL A 78 0.87 -3.39 -3.25
N VAL A 79 1.10 -3.95 -2.07
CA VAL A 79 1.87 -3.30 -1.01
C VAL A 79 3.22 -4.01 -0.84
N SER A 80 4.29 -3.24 -0.76
CA SER A 80 5.61 -3.71 -0.32
C SER A 80 5.85 -3.24 1.10
N LEU A 81 5.85 -4.15 2.07
CA LEU A 81 6.07 -3.87 3.49
C LEU A 81 7.41 -4.45 3.92
N ASP A 82 8.48 -3.76 3.54
CA ASP A 82 9.86 -4.05 3.95
C ASP A 82 10.13 -3.50 5.35
N ALA A 83 9.51 -4.15 6.34
CA ALA A 83 9.58 -3.77 7.74
C ALA A 83 9.59 -5.02 8.63
N GLY A 84 10.10 -4.90 9.85
CA GLY A 84 10.25 -6.03 10.78
C GLY A 84 8.93 -6.71 11.19
N GLU A 85 9.06 -7.84 11.90
CA GLU A 85 7.95 -8.70 12.34
C GLU A 85 6.87 -7.97 13.15
N ILE A 86 7.22 -6.88 13.84
CA ILE A 86 6.27 -6.05 14.58
C ILE A 86 5.15 -5.47 13.70
N TYR A 87 5.37 -5.39 12.37
CA TYR A 87 4.40 -4.93 11.39
C TYR A 87 3.65 -6.07 10.68
N GLN A 88 3.90 -7.35 11.03
CA GLN A 88 3.12 -8.48 10.50
C GLN A 88 1.60 -8.29 10.68
N PRO A 89 1.07 -7.77 11.82
CA PRO A 89 -0.36 -7.50 11.95
C PRO A 89 -0.93 -6.52 10.91
N MET A 90 -0.13 -5.58 10.41
CA MET A 90 -0.53 -4.68 9.33
C MET A 90 -0.61 -5.43 7.99
N ALA A 91 0.36 -6.31 7.71
CA ALA A 91 0.32 -7.17 6.53
C ALA A 91 -0.91 -8.08 6.55
N ASP A 92 -1.15 -8.77 7.68
CA ASP A 92 -2.28 -9.66 7.86
C ASP A 92 -3.62 -8.94 7.62
N LEU A 93 -3.77 -7.73 8.16
CA LEU A 93 -4.98 -6.92 7.96
C LEU A 93 -5.21 -6.58 6.48
N LEU A 94 -4.16 -6.17 5.77
CA LEU A 94 -4.26 -5.83 4.35
C LEU A 94 -4.58 -7.06 3.49
N GLU A 95 -3.93 -8.20 3.78
CA GLU A 95 -4.15 -9.46 3.07
C GLU A 95 -5.55 -10.03 3.31
N GLN A 96 -6.08 -9.93 4.54
CA GLN A 96 -7.46 -10.31 4.87
C GLN A 96 -8.50 -9.52 4.05
N GLU A 97 -8.16 -8.29 3.65
CA GLU A 97 -8.99 -7.42 2.82
C GLU A 97 -8.71 -7.58 1.31
N GLY A 98 -7.88 -8.56 0.94
CA GLY A 98 -7.58 -8.93 -0.44
C GLY A 98 -6.45 -8.14 -1.10
N ILE A 99 -5.73 -7.30 -0.35
CA ILE A 99 -4.58 -6.55 -0.87
C ILE A 99 -3.34 -7.44 -0.82
N PRO A 100 -2.66 -7.72 -1.96
CA PRO A 100 -1.42 -8.49 -1.92
C PRO A 100 -0.30 -7.71 -1.24
N VAL A 101 0.32 -8.30 -0.22
CA VAL A 101 1.45 -7.72 0.53
C VAL A 101 2.71 -8.54 0.29
N PHE A 102 3.84 -7.87 0.06
CA PHE A 102 5.13 -8.51 -0.16
C PHE A 102 6.15 -7.94 0.82
N ARG A 103 7.05 -8.80 1.33
CA ARG A 103 8.17 -8.38 2.18
C ARG A 103 9.37 -7.83 1.39
N ARG A 104 9.34 -7.95 0.06
CA ARG A 104 10.40 -7.48 -0.84
C ARG A 104 9.78 -6.78 -2.04
N SER A 105 10.25 -5.57 -2.33
CA SER A 105 9.77 -4.78 -3.47
C SER A 105 10.00 -5.50 -4.82
N ASP A 106 11.07 -6.28 -4.95
CA ASP A 106 11.32 -7.09 -6.15
C ASP A 106 10.19 -8.09 -6.42
N ASP A 107 9.65 -8.70 -5.38
CA ASP A 107 8.60 -9.72 -5.52
C ASP A 107 7.25 -9.07 -5.81
N ALA A 108 6.97 -7.90 -5.23
CA ALA A 108 5.83 -7.07 -5.59
C ALA A 108 5.85 -6.68 -7.08
N VAL A 109 7.00 -6.20 -7.58
CA VAL A 109 7.15 -5.82 -8.99
C VAL A 109 7.05 -7.04 -9.91
N LYS A 110 7.66 -8.18 -9.55
CA LYS A 110 7.54 -9.43 -10.33
C LYS A 110 6.09 -9.91 -10.39
N PHE A 111 5.35 -9.82 -9.28
CA PHE A 111 3.94 -10.18 -9.23
C PHE A 111 3.11 -9.29 -10.14
N LEU A 112 3.25 -7.97 -10.01
CA LEU A 112 2.54 -7.03 -10.89
C LEU A 112 2.91 -7.22 -12.35
N ARG A 113 4.18 -7.49 -12.68
CA ARG A 113 4.54 -7.82 -14.07
C ARG A 113 3.77 -9.02 -14.60
N LYS A 114 3.63 -10.09 -13.81
CA LYS A 114 2.84 -11.28 -14.21
C LYS A 114 1.34 -10.98 -14.29
N TYR A 115 0.84 -10.14 -13.39
CA TYR A 115 -0.57 -9.77 -13.32
C TYR A 115 -1.00 -8.78 -14.42
N SER A 116 -0.10 -7.87 -14.79
CA SER A 116 -0.29 -6.83 -15.80
C SER A 116 0.09 -7.29 -17.22
N VAL A 117 0.76 -8.44 -17.38
CA VAL A 117 0.82 -9.11 -18.69
C VAL A 117 -0.64 -9.38 -19.10
N PRO A 118 -1.11 -8.87 -20.24
CA PRO A 118 -2.54 -8.71 -20.42
C PRO A 118 -3.26 -10.07 -20.42
N ARG A 119 -4.51 -10.07 -19.99
CA ARG A 119 -5.55 -10.83 -20.69
C ARG A 119 -5.58 -10.31 -22.14
N ILE A 120 -4.59 -10.67 -22.95
CA ILE A 120 -4.53 -10.34 -24.37
C ILE A 120 -5.72 -11.08 -24.98
N PRO A 121 -6.77 -10.41 -25.49
CA PRO A 121 -7.71 -11.10 -26.36
C PRO A 121 -6.88 -11.61 -27.52
N LYS A 122 -6.88 -12.93 -27.76
CA LYS A 122 -6.34 -13.45 -29.01
C LYS A 122 -7.10 -12.74 -30.13
N SER A 123 -6.41 -11.87 -30.86
CA SER A 123 -6.95 -11.32 -32.11
C SER A 123 -7.19 -12.50 -33.05
N THR A 124 -8.46 -12.70 -33.39
CA THR A 124 -8.94 -13.47 -34.55
C THR A 124 -8.26 -13.03 -35.84
#